data_AF-A0A8D1L0G1-F1
#
_entry.id   AF-A0A8D1L0G1-F1
#
_cell.length_a   1.000
_cell.length_b   1.000
_cell.length_c   1.000
_cell.angle_alpha   90.00
_cell.angle_beta   90.00
_cell.angle_gamma   90.00
#
_symmetry.space_group_name_H-M   'P 1'
#
loop_
_entity.id
_entity.type
_entity.pdbx_description
1 polymer ?
#
loop_
_entity_poly.entity_id
_entity_poly.type
_entity_poly.pdbx_seq_one_letter_code
_entity_poly.pdbx_strand_id
1 'polypeptide(L)'
;MRNALKEAKETFREGMASRDENSKQANRVLRISQLDALELNKALEQLVWSQFTQCFHGFKPGLLARFEPEVKAFLWLFLWRFTIYSKNATVGQSVLNIQYKNDFSPDLRYQPPSKTQKLWYAICTIGGKWLEERCYDVFRNRHFASFKKAKQCVHLVVGLLKLGGLINFLIFLQRGKFATLTERLLGIHSVFCKPQNVRDVGFEYMNRELLWHGFAEFLIFLLPLVNIQKMKAKLSAWCTPVTGAPSGDGALGTSGKLCALCGEWPTMPHTMGCQHVFCYYCLKSSFLFDMSFACPKCGTKVHSLQPLKSGLEMSEVNTL
;
A
#
# COMPACT_ATOMS: atom_id res chain seq x y z
N MET A 1 -57.20 -8.79 -32.36
CA MET A 1 -57.31 -8.89 -30.88
C MET A 1 -56.38 -9.94 -30.27
N ARG A 2 -56.41 -11.22 -30.70
CA ARG A 2 -55.51 -12.28 -30.18
C ARG A 2 -54.01 -12.02 -30.38
N ASN A 3 -53.60 -11.46 -31.52
CA ASN A 3 -52.18 -11.17 -31.79
C ASN A 3 -51.65 -10.02 -30.92
N ALA A 4 -52.41 -8.94 -30.77
CA ALA A 4 -52.06 -7.81 -29.88
C ALA A 4 -51.93 -8.23 -28.40
N LEU A 5 -52.77 -9.18 -27.95
CA LEU A 5 -52.69 -9.75 -26.59
C LEU A 5 -51.45 -10.64 -26.40
N LYS A 6 -50.95 -11.26 -27.47
CA LYS A 6 -49.73 -12.08 -27.45
C LYS A 6 -48.48 -11.20 -27.41
N GLU A 7 -48.44 -10.14 -28.22
CA GLU A 7 -47.36 -9.13 -28.22
C GLU A 7 -47.28 -8.37 -26.89
N ALA A 8 -48.42 -8.00 -26.30
CA ALA A 8 -48.46 -7.38 -24.97
C ALA A 8 -47.94 -8.32 -23.86
N LYS A 9 -48.16 -9.63 -24.01
CA LYS A 9 -47.69 -10.62 -23.05
C LYS A 9 -46.19 -10.90 -23.19
N GLU A 10 -45.67 -10.90 -24.41
CA GLU A 10 -44.24 -11.07 -24.70
C GLU A 10 -43.43 -9.85 -24.24
N THR A 11 -43.87 -8.63 -24.56
CA THR A 11 -43.24 -7.38 -24.09
C THR A 11 -43.25 -7.24 -22.56
N PHE A 12 -44.35 -7.63 -21.90
CA PHE A 12 -44.40 -7.67 -20.43
C PHE A 12 -43.42 -8.70 -19.84
N ARG A 13 -43.28 -9.86 -20.49
CA ARG A 13 -42.36 -10.93 -20.06
C ARG A 13 -40.89 -10.54 -20.23
N GLU A 14 -40.55 -9.86 -21.32
CA GLU A 14 -39.23 -9.30 -21.58
C GLU A 14 -38.88 -8.15 -20.61
N GLY A 15 -39.87 -7.30 -20.30
CA GLY A 15 -39.76 -6.27 -19.26
C GLY A 15 -39.55 -6.84 -17.85
N MET A 16 -40.17 -7.98 -17.53
CA MET A 16 -39.92 -8.70 -16.28
C MET A 16 -38.52 -9.34 -16.24
N ALA A 17 -38.10 -10.01 -17.32
CA ALA A 17 -36.80 -10.67 -17.39
C ALA A 17 -35.63 -9.68 -17.28
N SER A 18 -35.74 -8.51 -17.92
CA SER A 18 -34.74 -7.44 -17.84
C SER A 18 -34.65 -6.79 -16.45
N ARG A 19 -35.78 -6.63 -15.73
CA ARG A 19 -35.78 -6.19 -14.32
C ARG A 19 -35.19 -7.23 -13.37
N ASP A 20 -35.40 -8.51 -13.65
CA ASP A 20 -34.81 -9.61 -12.88
C ASP A 20 -33.28 -9.71 -13.10
N GLU A 21 -32.79 -9.49 -14.32
CA GLU A 21 -31.35 -9.41 -14.61
C GLU A 21 -30.69 -8.22 -13.91
N ASN A 22 -31.31 -7.03 -13.98
CA ASN A 22 -30.81 -5.82 -13.30
C ASN A 22 -30.84 -5.94 -11.77
N SER A 23 -31.87 -6.56 -11.19
CA SER A 23 -31.91 -6.81 -9.74
C SER A 23 -30.90 -7.89 -9.29
N LYS A 24 -30.65 -8.92 -10.13
CA LYS A 24 -29.56 -9.88 -9.92
C LYS A 24 -28.19 -9.20 -9.96
N GLN A 25 -27.99 -8.22 -10.84
CA GLN A 25 -26.75 -7.46 -10.92
C GLN A 25 -26.59 -6.47 -9.75
N ALA A 26 -27.68 -5.81 -9.32
CA ALA A 26 -27.67 -4.91 -8.17
C ALA A 26 -27.39 -5.62 -6.83
N ASN A 27 -27.72 -6.92 -6.73
CA ASN A 27 -27.45 -7.73 -5.55
C ASN A 27 -26.02 -8.32 -5.51
N ARG A 28 -25.23 -8.18 -6.59
CA ARG A 28 -23.85 -8.68 -6.61
C ARG A 28 -22.94 -7.74 -5.83
N VAL A 29 -22.25 -8.31 -4.85
CA VAL A 29 -21.29 -7.59 -4.02
C VAL A 29 -20.03 -7.26 -4.81
N LEU A 30 -19.55 -6.03 -4.70
CA LEU A 30 -18.28 -5.56 -5.25
C LEU A 30 -17.14 -6.45 -4.76
N ARG A 31 -16.19 -6.78 -5.65
CA ARG A 31 -15.04 -7.65 -5.32
C ARG A 31 -14.21 -7.06 -4.19
N ILE A 32 -14.03 -5.73 -4.20
CA ILE A 32 -13.28 -5.03 -3.17
C ILE A 32 -13.94 -5.15 -1.80
N SER A 33 -15.26 -4.95 -1.70
CA SER A 33 -16.00 -5.10 -0.45
C SER A 33 -15.96 -6.52 0.11
N GLN A 34 -15.89 -7.55 -0.75
CA GLN A 34 -15.67 -8.93 -0.30
C GLN A 34 -14.27 -9.13 0.29
N LEU A 35 -13.23 -8.54 -0.32
CA LEU A 35 -11.86 -8.58 0.21
C LEU A 35 -11.72 -7.78 1.49
N ASP A 36 -12.30 -6.58 1.54
CA ASP A 36 -12.31 -5.72 2.71
C ASP A 36 -12.99 -6.41 3.89
N ALA A 37 -14.08 -7.15 3.65
CA ALA A 37 -14.72 -7.95 4.70
C ALA A 37 -13.77 -9.03 5.27
N LEU A 38 -12.98 -9.69 4.42
CA LEU A 38 -12.00 -10.69 4.84
C LEU A 38 -10.85 -10.05 5.61
N GLU A 39 -10.38 -8.90 5.17
CA GLU A 39 -9.29 -8.18 5.85
C GLU A 39 -9.74 -7.64 7.20
N LEU A 40 -10.97 -7.11 7.28
CA LEU A 40 -11.57 -6.64 8.53
C LEU A 40 -11.72 -7.77 9.55
N ASN A 41 -12.04 -8.99 9.10
CA ASN A 41 -12.05 -10.17 9.97
C ASN A 41 -10.67 -10.49 10.55
N LYS A 42 -9.58 -10.34 9.77
CA LYS A 42 -8.21 -10.53 10.27
C LYS A 42 -7.80 -9.43 11.24
N ALA A 43 -8.13 -8.17 10.93
CA ALA A 43 -7.85 -7.04 11.81
C ALA A 43 -8.57 -7.19 13.15
N LEU A 44 -9.82 -7.67 13.15
CA LEU A 44 -10.56 -7.96 14.38
C LEU A 44 -9.93 -9.10 15.18
N GLU A 45 -9.48 -10.17 14.52
CA GLU A 45 -8.74 -11.26 15.17
C GLU A 45 -7.47 -10.73 15.85
N GLN A 46 -6.69 -9.91 15.16
CA GLN A 46 -5.48 -9.29 15.70
C GLN A 46 -5.76 -8.38 16.89
N LEU A 47 -6.80 -7.55 16.81
CA LEU A 47 -7.17 -6.62 17.87
C LEU A 47 -7.67 -7.34 19.12
N VAL A 48 -8.51 -8.37 18.97
CA VAL A 48 -8.97 -9.16 20.12
C VAL A 48 -7.79 -9.90 20.75
N TRP A 49 -6.88 -10.44 19.94
CA TRP A 49 -5.69 -11.12 20.45
C TRP A 49 -4.71 -10.18 21.16
N SER A 50 -4.52 -8.95 20.65
CA SER A 50 -3.66 -7.96 21.30
C SER A 50 -4.22 -7.56 22.66
N GLN A 51 -5.52 -7.26 22.74
CA GLN A 51 -6.18 -6.94 24.01
C GLN A 51 -6.15 -8.13 24.99
N PHE A 52 -6.38 -9.34 24.48
CA PHE A 52 -6.30 -10.55 25.28
C PHE A 52 -4.89 -10.73 25.88
N THR A 53 -3.85 -10.68 25.05
CA THR A 53 -2.45 -10.80 25.50
C THR A 53 -2.09 -9.71 26.50
N GLN A 54 -2.63 -8.50 26.32
CA GLN A 54 -2.39 -7.39 27.23
C GLN A 54 -2.88 -7.67 28.66
N CYS A 55 -4.05 -8.30 28.79
CA CYS A 55 -4.59 -8.73 30.08
C CYS A 55 -3.73 -9.81 30.77
N PHE A 56 -2.93 -10.56 30.01
CA PHE A 56 -2.11 -11.68 30.52
C PHE A 56 -0.60 -11.39 30.58
N HIS A 57 -0.16 -10.12 30.44
CA HIS A 57 1.25 -9.75 30.52
C HIS A 57 1.96 -10.18 31.81
N GLY A 58 1.24 -10.37 32.92
CA GLY A 58 1.79 -10.80 34.21
C GLY A 58 2.04 -12.32 34.35
N PHE A 59 1.61 -13.15 33.39
CA PHE A 59 1.76 -14.60 33.47
C PHE A 59 3.06 -15.10 32.82
N LYS A 60 3.55 -16.26 33.27
CA LYS A 60 4.78 -16.88 32.74
C LYS A 60 4.70 -17.02 31.20
N PRO A 61 5.70 -16.54 30.45
CA PRO A 61 5.62 -16.39 28.99
C PRO A 61 5.53 -17.69 28.17
N GLY A 62 5.57 -18.88 28.80
CA GLY A 62 5.49 -20.17 28.09
C GLY A 62 4.12 -20.86 28.11
N LEU A 63 3.23 -20.52 29.06
CA LEU A 63 1.91 -21.17 29.15
C LEU A 63 0.95 -20.63 28.10
N LEU A 64 0.95 -19.31 27.87
CA LEU A 64 0.08 -18.66 26.90
C LEU A 64 0.38 -19.13 25.47
N ALA A 65 1.66 -19.22 25.10
CA ALA A 65 2.09 -19.67 23.78
C ALA A 65 1.65 -21.11 23.45
N ARG A 66 1.51 -21.98 24.46
CA ARG A 66 1.04 -23.36 24.26
C ARG A 66 -0.47 -23.45 24.02
N PHE A 67 -1.25 -22.59 24.67
CA PHE A 67 -2.72 -22.59 24.55
C PHE A 67 -3.25 -21.58 23.53
N GLU A 68 -2.40 -20.72 22.98
CA GLU A 68 -2.72 -19.76 21.93
C GLU A 68 -3.63 -20.30 20.81
N PRO A 69 -3.30 -21.42 20.13
CA PRO A 69 -4.16 -21.96 19.07
C PRO A 69 -5.55 -22.38 19.58
N GLU A 70 -5.61 -22.95 20.79
CA GLU A 70 -6.87 -23.40 21.40
C GLU A 70 -7.78 -22.23 21.76
N VAL A 71 -7.20 -21.18 22.35
CA VAL A 71 -7.93 -19.96 22.72
C VAL A 71 -8.43 -19.23 21.48
N LYS A 72 -7.59 -19.10 20.44
CA LYS A 72 -7.98 -18.51 19.15
C LYS A 72 -9.12 -19.30 18.50
N ALA A 73 -9.03 -20.63 18.48
CA ALA A 73 -10.10 -21.48 17.93
C ALA A 73 -11.41 -21.34 18.72
N PHE A 74 -11.34 -21.30 20.06
CA PHE A 74 -12.50 -21.09 20.92
C PHE A 74 -13.16 -19.72 20.68
N LEU A 75 -12.37 -18.65 20.59
CA LEU A 75 -12.85 -17.31 20.28
C LEU A 75 -13.57 -17.29 18.92
N TRP A 76 -12.97 -17.90 17.90
CA TRP A 76 -13.58 -18.00 16.58
C TRP A 76 -14.87 -18.83 16.58
N LEU A 77 -14.92 -19.91 17.37
CA LEU A 77 -16.13 -20.72 17.53
C LEU A 77 -17.25 -19.91 18.20
N PHE A 78 -16.91 -19.12 19.22
CA PHE A 78 -17.83 -18.21 19.88
C PHE A 78 -18.34 -17.15 18.89
N LEU A 79 -17.44 -16.47 18.17
CA LEU A 79 -17.83 -15.50 17.15
C LEU A 79 -18.72 -16.13 16.08
N TRP A 80 -18.40 -17.32 15.57
CA TRP A 80 -19.20 -18.05 14.60
C TRP A 80 -20.62 -18.32 15.12
N ARG A 81 -20.75 -18.72 16.39
CA ARG A 81 -22.04 -19.01 17.04
C ARG A 81 -22.95 -17.78 17.19
N PHE A 82 -22.38 -16.59 17.32
CA PHE A 82 -23.14 -15.33 17.41
C PHE A 82 -23.34 -14.62 16.07
N THR A 83 -22.44 -14.83 15.11
CA THR A 83 -22.45 -14.10 13.82
C THR A 83 -23.03 -14.96 12.71
N ILE A 84 -22.34 -16.00 12.27
CA ILE A 84 -22.76 -16.85 11.13
C ILE A 84 -24.01 -17.65 11.46
N TYR A 85 -24.13 -18.18 12.68
CA TYR A 85 -25.31 -18.95 13.05
C TYR A 85 -26.58 -18.08 13.09
N SER A 86 -26.51 -16.89 13.72
CA SER A 86 -27.66 -16.00 13.94
C SER A 86 -27.94 -15.03 12.78
N LYS A 87 -26.90 -14.40 12.22
CA LYS A 87 -26.99 -13.32 11.22
C LYS A 87 -26.59 -13.74 9.80
N ASN A 88 -26.17 -14.98 9.59
CA ASN A 88 -25.69 -15.49 8.29
C ASN A 88 -24.54 -14.67 7.66
N ALA A 89 -23.76 -13.97 8.47
CA ALA A 89 -22.66 -13.12 8.03
C ALA A 89 -21.49 -13.26 9.00
N THR A 90 -20.25 -13.11 8.49
CA THR A 90 -19.09 -12.86 9.35
C THR A 90 -19.16 -11.46 9.95
N VAL A 91 -18.32 -11.17 10.95
CA VAL A 91 -18.28 -9.85 11.59
C VAL A 91 -17.96 -8.76 10.56
N GLY A 92 -16.91 -8.96 9.76
CA GLY A 92 -16.51 -8.01 8.73
C GLY A 92 -17.57 -7.81 7.65
N GLN A 93 -18.25 -8.89 7.23
CA GLN A 93 -19.37 -8.78 6.31
C GLN A 93 -20.56 -8.03 6.93
N SER A 94 -20.85 -8.24 8.22
CA SER A 94 -21.94 -7.53 8.91
C SER A 94 -21.69 -6.03 8.98
N VAL A 95 -20.44 -5.58 9.10
CA VAL A 95 -20.07 -4.15 9.08
C VAL A 95 -20.32 -3.54 7.69
N LEU A 96 -20.02 -4.31 6.64
CA LEU A 96 -20.22 -3.90 5.24
C LEU A 96 -21.63 -4.19 4.70
N ASN A 97 -22.57 -4.60 5.55
CA ASN A 97 -23.95 -4.94 5.17
C ASN A 97 -24.03 -6.05 4.08
N ILE A 98 -23.15 -7.04 4.21
CA ILE A 98 -23.03 -8.24 3.36
C ILE A 98 -23.49 -9.46 4.17
N GLN A 99 -24.18 -10.39 3.52
CA GLN A 99 -24.66 -11.65 4.08
C GLN A 99 -24.40 -12.82 3.12
N TYR A 100 -24.31 -14.02 3.67
CA TYR A 100 -24.19 -15.24 2.88
C TYR A 100 -25.55 -15.69 2.33
N LYS A 101 -25.54 -16.12 1.07
CA LYS A 101 -26.66 -16.77 0.37
C LYS A 101 -26.23 -18.15 -0.14
N ASN A 102 -27.15 -19.11 -0.10
CA ASN A 102 -26.95 -20.43 -0.67
C ASN A 102 -27.07 -20.40 -2.21
N ASP A 103 -26.12 -20.99 -2.94
CA ASP A 103 -26.10 -21.05 -4.40
C ASP A 103 -26.74 -22.34 -4.97
N PHE A 104 -26.94 -23.37 -4.14
CA PHE A 104 -27.50 -24.66 -4.59
C PHE A 104 -29.01 -24.62 -4.90
N SER A 105 -29.72 -23.60 -4.40
CA SER A 105 -31.12 -23.36 -4.70
C SER A 105 -31.22 -22.23 -5.74
N PRO A 106 -31.73 -22.47 -6.97
CA PRO A 106 -31.81 -21.45 -8.03
C PRO A 106 -32.90 -20.40 -7.80
N ASP A 107 -33.46 -20.33 -6.59
CA ASP A 107 -34.62 -19.50 -6.28
C ASP A 107 -34.24 -18.01 -6.22
N LEU A 108 -35.11 -17.15 -6.79
CA LEU A 108 -34.88 -15.70 -6.85
C LEU A 108 -34.92 -15.06 -5.45
N ARG A 109 -35.59 -15.71 -4.49
CA ARG A 109 -35.67 -15.23 -3.10
C ARG A 109 -34.37 -15.49 -2.33
N TYR A 110 -34.11 -14.64 -1.33
CA TYR A 110 -33.00 -14.87 -0.40
C TYR A 110 -33.27 -16.15 0.39
N GLN A 111 -32.34 -17.11 0.30
CA GLN A 111 -32.35 -18.32 1.10
C GLN A 111 -31.08 -18.36 1.96
N PRO A 112 -31.23 -18.45 3.30
CA PRO A 112 -30.08 -18.52 4.19
C PRO A 112 -29.32 -19.85 3.98
N PRO A 113 -28.01 -19.89 4.28
CA PRO A 113 -27.22 -21.11 4.19
C PRO A 113 -27.74 -22.20 5.14
N SER A 114 -27.71 -23.45 4.69
CA SER A 114 -28.15 -24.61 5.46
C SER A 114 -27.35 -24.76 6.76
N LYS A 115 -27.96 -25.34 7.80
CA LYS A 115 -27.30 -25.62 9.08
C LYS A 115 -26.04 -26.49 8.88
N THR A 116 -26.10 -27.46 7.96
CA THR A 116 -24.96 -28.31 7.63
C THR A 116 -23.85 -27.53 6.92
N GLN A 117 -24.19 -26.65 5.98
CA GLN A 117 -23.23 -25.78 5.30
C GLN A 117 -22.53 -24.83 6.28
N LYS A 118 -23.29 -24.23 7.21
CA LYS A 118 -22.74 -23.37 8.27
C LYS A 118 -21.75 -24.13 9.14
N LEU A 119 -22.09 -25.37 9.52
CA LEU A 119 -21.23 -26.22 10.35
C LEU A 119 -19.95 -26.60 9.61
N TRP A 120 -20.06 -27.08 8.37
CA TRP A 120 -18.90 -27.41 7.54
C TRP A 120 -18.01 -26.19 7.27
N TYR A 121 -18.61 -25.01 7.08
CA TYR A 121 -17.85 -23.76 6.98
C TYR A 121 -17.03 -23.50 8.24
N ALA A 122 -17.63 -23.64 9.43
CA ALA A 122 -16.94 -23.48 10.71
C ALA A 122 -15.79 -24.49 10.86
N ILE A 123 -16.06 -25.77 10.56
CA ILE A 123 -15.08 -26.85 10.67
C ILE A 123 -13.89 -26.59 9.74
N CYS A 124 -14.14 -26.21 8.48
CA CYS A 124 -13.07 -25.95 7.53
C CYS A 124 -12.26 -24.69 7.86
N THR A 125 -12.89 -23.62 8.33
CA THR A 125 -12.21 -22.34 8.60
C THR A 125 -11.51 -22.31 9.96
N ILE A 126 -12.21 -22.71 11.02
CA ILE A 126 -11.70 -22.72 12.40
C ILE A 126 -10.82 -23.95 12.61
N GLY A 127 -11.34 -25.14 12.27
CA GLY A 127 -10.60 -26.39 12.39
C GLY A 127 -9.41 -26.44 11.44
N GLY A 128 -9.51 -25.88 10.23
CA GLY A 128 -8.38 -25.79 9.31
C GLY A 128 -7.23 -24.96 9.84
N LYS A 129 -7.50 -23.73 10.33
CA LYS A 129 -6.48 -22.87 10.95
C LYS A 129 -5.85 -23.53 12.19
N TRP A 130 -6.68 -24.06 13.08
CA TRP A 130 -6.23 -24.74 14.29
C TRP A 130 -5.36 -25.97 13.97
N LEU A 131 -5.78 -26.79 12.99
CA LEU A 131 -5.04 -27.98 12.58
C LEU A 131 -3.72 -27.59 11.92
N GLU A 132 -3.67 -26.54 11.11
CA GLU A 132 -2.42 -26.03 10.52
C GLU A 132 -1.42 -25.67 11.63
N GLU A 133 -1.81 -24.84 12.59
CA GLU A 133 -0.96 -24.44 13.73
C GLU A 133 -0.54 -25.65 14.59
N ARG A 134 -1.48 -26.55 14.90
CA ARG A 134 -1.21 -27.72 15.76
C ARG A 134 -0.38 -28.79 15.08
N CYS A 135 -0.58 -29.00 13.77
CA CYS A 135 0.19 -29.97 13.00
C CYS A 135 1.68 -29.63 13.06
N TYR A 136 2.08 -28.36 12.87
CA TYR A 136 3.48 -27.97 12.92
C TYR A 136 4.17 -28.36 14.24
N ASP A 137 3.49 -28.17 15.37
CA ASP A 137 4.00 -28.55 16.70
C ASP A 137 4.03 -30.06 16.94
N VAL A 138 2.96 -30.77 16.53
CA VAL A 138 2.84 -32.22 16.74
C VAL A 138 3.84 -32.98 15.85
N PHE A 139 4.06 -32.53 14.62
CA PHE A 139 5.03 -33.12 13.69
C PHE A 139 6.49 -32.90 14.14
N ARG A 140 6.78 -31.89 14.97
CA ARG A 140 8.10 -31.63 15.52
C ARG A 140 8.45 -32.55 16.70
N ASN A 141 7.46 -32.95 17.50
CA ASN A 141 7.70 -33.61 18.79
C ASN A 141 7.64 -35.15 18.79
N ARG A 142 7.31 -35.82 17.67
CA ARG A 142 7.22 -37.30 17.62
C ARG A 142 8.10 -37.91 16.52
N HIS A 143 9.20 -38.54 16.92
CA HIS A 143 10.24 -39.11 16.06
C HIS A 143 10.06 -40.63 15.88
N PHE A 144 8.98 -41.06 15.22
CA PHE A 144 8.79 -42.48 14.84
C PHE A 144 8.96 -42.67 13.32
N ALA A 145 9.62 -43.75 12.90
CA ALA A 145 10.08 -43.97 11.52
C ALA A 145 8.97 -43.94 10.43
N SER A 146 7.73 -44.31 10.76
CA SER A 146 6.58 -44.24 9.82
C SER A 146 6.08 -42.81 9.54
N PHE A 147 6.53 -41.80 10.31
CA PHE A 147 6.07 -40.41 10.14
C PHE A 147 6.69 -39.68 8.94
N LYS A 148 7.78 -40.18 8.33
CA LYS A 148 8.39 -39.50 7.18
C LYS A 148 7.43 -39.44 5.99
N LYS A 149 6.72 -40.54 5.70
CA LYS A 149 5.70 -40.61 4.65
C LYS A 149 4.45 -39.79 4.99
N ALA A 150 4.00 -39.84 6.25
CA ALA A 150 2.87 -39.03 6.72
C ALA A 150 3.17 -37.52 6.64
N LYS A 151 4.38 -37.10 7.03
CA LYS A 151 4.86 -35.73 6.92
C LYS A 151 4.88 -35.26 5.46
N GLN A 152 5.37 -36.10 4.54
CA GLN A 152 5.36 -35.81 3.11
C GLN A 152 3.92 -35.66 2.58
N CYS A 153 3.01 -36.56 3.00
CA CYS A 153 1.60 -36.53 2.61
C CYS A 153 0.91 -35.25 3.11
N VAL A 154 1.10 -34.88 4.38
CA VAL A 154 0.54 -33.64 4.93
C VAL A 154 1.09 -32.42 4.21
N HIS A 155 2.41 -32.35 3.97
CA HIS A 155 3.00 -31.23 3.24
C HIS A 155 2.48 -31.13 1.80
N LEU A 156 2.26 -32.27 1.14
CA LEU A 156 1.68 -32.34 -0.19
C LEU A 156 0.21 -31.88 -0.18
N VAL A 157 -0.61 -32.36 0.77
CA VAL A 157 -2.01 -31.95 0.91
C VAL A 157 -2.13 -30.46 1.22
N VAL A 158 -1.31 -29.93 2.15
CA VAL A 158 -1.27 -28.50 2.45
C VAL A 158 -0.84 -27.71 1.21
N GLY A 159 0.20 -28.17 0.50
CA GLY A 159 0.64 -27.56 -0.76
C GLY A 159 -0.46 -27.52 -1.82
N LEU A 160 -1.18 -28.62 -2.02
CA LEU A 160 -2.32 -28.71 -2.94
C LEU A 160 -3.48 -27.80 -2.52
N LEU A 161 -3.78 -27.71 -1.22
CA LEU A 161 -4.82 -26.81 -0.70
C LEU A 161 -4.44 -25.33 -0.92
N LYS A 162 -3.19 -24.95 -0.67
CA LYS A 162 -2.71 -23.57 -0.92
C LYS A 162 -2.69 -23.25 -2.41
N LEU A 163 -2.27 -24.18 -3.27
CA LEU A 163 -2.34 -24.03 -4.73
C LEU A 163 -3.79 -23.91 -5.22
N GLY A 164 -4.69 -24.75 -4.71
CA GLY A 164 -6.12 -24.66 -4.96
C GLY A 164 -6.72 -23.33 -4.49
N GLY A 165 -6.25 -22.81 -3.35
CA GLY A 165 -6.58 -21.48 -2.85
C GLY A 165 -6.13 -20.36 -3.79
N LEU A 166 -4.91 -20.45 -4.33
CA LEU A 166 -4.37 -19.49 -5.31
C LEU A 166 -5.18 -19.52 -6.61
N ILE A 167 -5.46 -20.71 -7.15
CA ILE A 167 -6.30 -20.86 -8.35
C ILE A 167 -7.71 -20.32 -8.09
N ASN A 168 -8.28 -20.58 -6.91
CA ASN A 168 -9.57 -20.02 -6.52
C ASN A 168 -9.53 -18.49 -6.52
N PHE A 169 -8.47 -17.89 -5.96
CA PHE A 169 -8.28 -16.45 -5.91
C PHE A 169 -8.13 -15.83 -7.31
N LEU A 170 -7.38 -16.45 -8.23
CA LEU A 170 -7.28 -16.00 -9.62
C LEU A 170 -8.64 -16.03 -10.34
N ILE A 171 -9.40 -17.12 -10.18
CA ILE A 171 -10.76 -17.23 -10.73
C ILE A 171 -11.68 -16.20 -10.09
N PHE A 172 -11.50 -15.91 -8.80
CA PHE A 172 -12.25 -14.88 -8.09
C PHE A 172 -11.95 -13.48 -8.65
N LEU A 173 -10.69 -13.15 -8.96
CA LEU A 173 -10.35 -11.86 -9.58
C LEU A 173 -11.04 -11.68 -10.94
N GLN A 174 -11.26 -12.75 -11.70
CA GLN A 174 -11.98 -12.72 -12.97
C GLN A 174 -13.50 -12.66 -12.80
N ARG A 175 -14.09 -13.58 -12.00
CA ARG A 175 -15.56 -13.76 -11.89
C ARG A 175 -16.21 -13.00 -10.72
N GLY A 176 -15.51 -12.85 -9.59
CA GLY A 176 -15.97 -12.09 -8.41
C GLY A 176 -17.04 -12.76 -7.54
N LYS A 177 -17.30 -14.07 -7.69
CA LYS A 177 -18.42 -14.76 -7.00
C LYS A 177 -18.07 -15.35 -5.62
N PHE A 178 -16.92 -16.03 -5.50
CA PHE A 178 -16.51 -16.76 -4.29
C PHE A 178 -15.11 -16.32 -3.87
N ALA A 179 -14.97 -15.65 -2.71
CA ALA A 179 -13.70 -15.09 -2.28
C ALA A 179 -12.73 -16.17 -1.76
N THR A 180 -13.26 -17.17 -1.05
CA THR A 180 -12.46 -18.28 -0.49
C THR A 180 -12.74 -19.62 -1.16
N LEU A 181 -11.75 -20.52 -1.10
CA LEU A 181 -11.92 -21.89 -1.60
C LEU A 181 -13.02 -22.63 -0.83
N THR A 182 -13.11 -22.43 0.49
CA THR A 182 -14.15 -23.00 1.35
C THR A 182 -15.55 -22.55 0.93
N GLU A 183 -15.73 -21.27 0.61
CA GLU A 183 -16.99 -20.75 0.06
C GLU A 183 -17.38 -21.43 -1.26
N ARG A 184 -16.40 -21.68 -2.13
CA ARG A 184 -16.64 -22.37 -3.41
C ARG A 184 -17.06 -23.83 -3.22
N LEU A 185 -16.40 -24.59 -2.34
CA LEU A 185 -16.78 -25.98 -2.07
C LEU A 185 -18.18 -26.07 -1.43
N LEU A 186 -18.51 -25.12 -0.56
CA LEU A 186 -19.78 -25.09 0.16
C LEU A 186 -20.91 -24.43 -0.62
N GLY A 187 -20.63 -23.84 -1.78
CA GLY A 187 -21.62 -23.14 -2.60
C GLY A 187 -22.25 -21.94 -1.89
N ILE A 188 -21.47 -21.21 -1.09
CA ILE A 188 -21.94 -20.04 -0.34
C ILE A 188 -21.34 -18.78 -0.97
N HIS A 189 -22.16 -17.83 -1.39
CA HIS A 189 -21.68 -16.57 -1.95
C HIS A 189 -22.17 -15.35 -1.16
N SER A 190 -21.45 -14.25 -1.28
CA SER A 190 -21.73 -12.98 -0.60
C SER A 190 -22.76 -12.17 -1.38
N VAL A 191 -23.83 -11.73 -0.72
CA VAL A 191 -24.93 -10.90 -1.25
C VAL A 191 -25.17 -9.73 -0.29
N PHE A 192 -25.55 -8.57 -0.81
CA PHE A 192 -25.93 -7.45 0.06
C PHE A 192 -27.26 -7.73 0.78
N CYS A 193 -27.34 -7.37 2.07
CA CYS A 193 -28.54 -7.61 2.87
C CYS A 193 -29.71 -6.70 2.47
N LYS A 194 -29.37 -5.50 2.01
CA LYS A 194 -30.29 -4.52 1.44
C LYS A 194 -29.70 -4.11 0.08
N PRO A 195 -30.51 -3.93 -0.97
CA PRO A 195 -30.00 -3.37 -2.22
C PRO A 195 -29.29 -2.05 -1.86
N GLN A 196 -28.01 -1.95 -2.22
CA GLN A 196 -27.26 -0.72 -2.00
C GLN A 196 -27.99 0.37 -2.80
N ASN A 197 -28.52 1.38 -2.11
CA ASN A 197 -28.93 2.60 -2.79
C ASN A 197 -27.72 3.09 -3.61
N VAL A 198 -28.00 3.56 -4.82
CA VAL A 198 -27.00 3.91 -5.83
C VAL A 198 -25.85 4.72 -5.19
N ARG A 199 -24.73 4.04 -4.97
CA ARG A 199 -23.36 4.59 -4.87
C ARG A 199 -23.25 5.84 -3.98
N ASP A 200 -23.05 5.64 -2.67
CA ASP A 200 -22.29 6.62 -1.90
C ASP A 200 -20.89 6.68 -2.54
N VAL A 201 -20.66 7.73 -3.33
CA VAL A 201 -19.36 7.99 -3.95
C VAL A 201 -18.39 8.23 -2.80
N GLY A 202 -17.38 7.37 -2.65
CA GLY A 202 -16.35 7.52 -1.64
C GLY A 202 -15.52 8.77 -1.89
N PHE A 203 -15.97 9.92 -1.38
CA PHE A 203 -15.28 11.21 -1.49
C PHE A 203 -13.92 11.19 -0.81
N GLU A 204 -13.65 10.24 0.08
CA GLU A 204 -12.38 10.16 0.81
C GLU A 204 -11.16 10.02 -0.11
N TYR A 205 -11.22 9.13 -1.11
CA TYR A 205 -10.10 8.94 -2.04
C TYR A 205 -9.91 10.18 -2.92
N MET A 206 -11.01 10.71 -3.46
CA MET A 206 -10.98 11.91 -4.30
C MET A 206 -10.47 13.13 -3.53
N ASN A 207 -10.91 13.31 -2.28
CA ASN A 207 -10.45 14.39 -1.42
C ASN A 207 -8.98 14.24 -1.06
N ARG A 208 -8.49 13.01 -0.83
CA ARG A 208 -7.07 12.75 -0.59
C ARG A 208 -6.23 13.09 -1.81
N GLU A 209 -6.67 12.69 -3.00
CA GLU A 209 -5.98 13.01 -4.26
C GLU A 209 -5.95 14.53 -4.50
N LEU A 210 -7.07 15.23 -4.31
CA LEU A 210 -7.16 16.68 -4.44
C LEU A 210 -6.22 17.41 -3.46
N LEU A 211 -6.18 16.96 -2.20
CA LEU A 211 -5.31 17.52 -1.18
C LEU A 211 -3.83 17.36 -1.55
N TRP A 212 -3.42 16.17 -2.00
CA TRP A 212 -2.03 15.93 -2.40
C TRP A 212 -1.63 16.75 -3.62
N HIS A 213 -2.51 16.87 -4.61
CA HIS A 213 -2.27 17.73 -5.77
C HIS A 213 -2.14 19.21 -5.37
N GLY A 214 -3.08 19.76 -4.59
CA GLY A 214 -3.02 21.14 -4.14
C GLY A 214 -1.80 21.44 -3.26
N PHE A 215 -1.40 20.49 -2.42
CA PHE A 215 -0.19 20.60 -1.62
C PHE A 215 1.09 20.61 -2.48
N ALA A 216 1.13 19.79 -3.53
CA ALA A 216 2.27 19.76 -4.46
C ALA A 216 2.39 21.07 -5.26
N GLU A 217 1.29 21.63 -5.73
CA GLU A 217 1.28 22.94 -6.42
C GLU A 217 1.81 24.05 -5.50
N PHE A 218 1.38 24.08 -4.24
CA PHE A 218 1.89 25.03 -3.24
C PHE A 218 3.41 24.88 -3.02
N LEU A 219 3.91 23.66 -2.90
CA LEU A 219 5.35 23.40 -2.74
C LEU A 219 6.18 23.86 -3.95
N ILE A 220 5.65 23.72 -5.16
CA ILE A 220 6.33 24.20 -6.38
C ILE A 220 6.49 25.72 -6.34
N PHE A 221 5.51 26.46 -5.79
CA PHE A 221 5.64 27.92 -5.61
C PHE A 221 6.62 28.31 -4.51
N LEU A 222 6.81 27.46 -3.49
CA LEU A 222 7.80 27.70 -2.45
C LEU A 222 9.23 27.30 -2.87
N LEU A 223 9.37 26.40 -3.86
CA LEU A 223 10.67 25.89 -4.31
C LEU A 223 11.67 27.00 -4.70
N PRO A 224 11.29 28.07 -5.44
CA PRO A 224 12.19 29.17 -5.78
C PRO A 224 12.61 30.05 -4.59
N LEU A 225 11.86 30.02 -3.48
CA LEU A 225 12.18 30.77 -2.26
C LEU A 225 13.22 30.05 -1.40
N VAL A 226 13.40 28.74 -1.60
CA VAL A 226 14.41 27.95 -0.89
C VAL A 226 15.76 28.16 -1.57
N ASN A 227 16.75 28.69 -0.84
CA ASN A 227 18.11 28.84 -1.34
C ASN A 227 18.80 27.47 -1.43
N ILE A 228 18.60 26.78 -2.55
CA ILE A 228 19.17 25.46 -2.85
C ILE A 228 20.71 25.50 -2.76
N GLN A 229 21.35 26.62 -3.06
CA GLN A 229 22.81 26.74 -3.00
C GLN A 229 23.36 26.77 -1.58
N LYS A 230 22.72 27.50 -0.65
CA LYS A 230 23.07 27.47 0.78
C LYS A 230 22.80 26.11 1.40
N MET A 231 21.68 25.47 1.04
CA MET A 231 21.36 24.11 1.47
C MET A 231 22.36 23.09 0.94
N LYS A 232 22.73 23.15 -0.35
CA LYS A 232 23.74 22.28 -0.95
C LYS A 232 25.11 22.48 -0.31
N ALA A 233 25.51 23.72 -0.02
CA ALA A 233 26.78 24.02 0.66
C ALA A 233 26.80 23.53 2.11
N LYS A 234 25.69 23.67 2.86
CA LYS A 234 25.56 23.11 4.21
C LYS A 234 25.48 21.59 4.21
N LEU A 235 24.80 20.99 3.24
CA LEU A 235 24.68 19.55 3.08
C LEU A 235 26.00 18.93 2.62
N SER A 236 26.75 19.58 1.73
CA SER A 236 28.09 19.14 1.35
C SER A 236 29.07 19.25 2.51
N ALA A 237 28.98 20.31 3.33
CA ALA A 237 29.77 20.45 4.54
C ALA A 237 29.39 19.42 5.62
N TRP A 238 28.13 18.98 5.66
CA TRP A 238 27.64 17.92 6.54
C TRP A 238 28.04 16.52 6.07
N CYS A 239 28.06 16.29 4.75
CA CYS A 239 28.40 14.99 4.14
C CYS A 239 29.90 14.79 3.91
N THR A 240 30.73 15.83 4.03
CA THR A 240 32.18 15.65 4.12
C THR A 240 32.55 15.25 5.55
N PRO A 241 33.03 14.02 5.78
CA PRO A 241 33.53 13.63 7.08
C PRO A 241 34.70 14.56 7.44
N VAL A 242 34.63 15.16 8.64
CA VAL A 242 35.74 15.87 9.27
C VAL A 242 36.92 14.91 9.34
N THR A 243 37.77 14.98 8.33
CA THR A 243 39.09 14.36 8.32
C THR A 243 40.05 15.52 8.12
N GLY A 244 41.01 15.60 9.05
CA GLY A 244 41.73 16.83 9.38
C GLY A 244 42.32 17.56 8.19
N ALA A 245 42.43 18.87 8.37
CA ALA A 245 43.18 19.77 7.51
C ALA A 245 44.54 19.16 7.12
N PRO A 246 44.83 19.02 5.83
CA PRO A 246 46.18 19.11 5.33
C PRO A 246 46.45 20.58 5.04
N SER A 247 47.17 21.22 5.94
CA SER A 247 48.09 22.29 5.59
C SER A 247 48.97 21.77 4.45
N GLY A 248 48.80 22.32 3.25
CA GLY A 248 49.44 21.78 2.06
C GLY A 248 49.25 22.74 0.90
N ASP A 249 50.14 23.72 0.83
CA ASP A 249 50.35 24.59 -0.32
C ASP A 249 50.53 23.74 -1.60
N GLY A 250 49.53 23.76 -2.48
CA GLY A 250 49.55 22.94 -3.70
C GLY A 250 48.41 23.15 -4.70
N ALA A 251 47.44 24.04 -4.42
CA ALA A 251 46.34 24.34 -5.35
C ALA A 251 46.44 25.74 -6.00
N LEU A 252 47.63 26.36 -5.97
CA LEU A 252 47.91 27.68 -6.54
C LEU A 252 48.22 27.58 -8.05
N GLY A 253 47.33 26.98 -8.84
CA GLY A 253 47.56 26.83 -10.29
C GLY A 253 46.32 26.65 -11.17
N THR A 254 45.15 26.36 -10.59
CA THR A 254 43.95 26.05 -11.38
C THR A 254 42.72 26.88 -10.98
N SER A 255 42.82 27.70 -9.93
CA SER A 255 41.68 28.44 -9.36
C SER A 255 41.20 29.66 -10.17
N GLY A 256 41.75 29.89 -11.37
CA GLY A 256 41.40 31.03 -12.22
C GLY A 256 40.57 30.70 -13.47
N LYS A 257 40.31 29.41 -13.78
CA LYS A 257 39.70 29.01 -15.07
C LYS A 257 38.19 28.74 -15.04
N LEU A 258 37.63 28.47 -13.86
CA LEU A 258 36.22 28.08 -13.70
C LEU A 258 35.50 29.00 -12.71
N CYS A 259 34.21 29.20 -12.92
CA CYS A 259 33.35 29.98 -12.04
C CYS A 259 33.19 29.29 -10.68
N ALA A 260 33.51 30.00 -9.58
CA ALA A 260 33.39 29.46 -8.23
C ALA A 260 31.94 29.21 -7.74
N LEU A 261 30.92 29.55 -8.54
CA LEU A 261 29.50 29.31 -8.24
C LEU A 261 28.89 28.18 -9.07
N CYS A 262 29.03 28.21 -10.40
CA CYS A 262 28.46 27.18 -11.28
C CYS A 262 29.44 26.07 -11.66
N GLY A 263 30.76 26.26 -11.46
CA GLY A 263 31.79 25.29 -11.83
C GLY A 263 32.13 25.23 -13.32
N GLU A 264 31.47 26.05 -14.14
CA GLU A 264 31.66 26.13 -15.59
C GLU A 264 32.62 27.24 -16.02
N TRP A 265 33.02 27.26 -17.30
CA TRP A 265 33.77 28.37 -17.88
C TRP A 265 33.03 29.71 -17.72
N PRO A 266 33.66 30.75 -17.15
CA PRO A 266 32.96 31.95 -16.75
C PRO A 266 32.49 32.79 -17.94
N THR A 267 31.17 32.95 -18.08
CA THR A 267 30.58 33.90 -19.03
C THR A 267 30.70 35.31 -18.46
N MET A 268 31.46 36.17 -19.15
CA MET A 268 31.78 37.54 -18.72
C MET A 268 32.39 37.56 -17.29
N PRO A 269 33.69 37.22 -17.16
CA PRO A 269 34.32 36.97 -15.87
C PRO A 269 34.37 38.23 -14.99
N HIS A 270 33.92 38.07 -13.75
CA HIS A 270 33.90 39.12 -12.73
C HIS A 270 34.58 38.64 -11.45
N THR A 271 35.15 39.59 -10.72
CA THR A 271 35.70 39.38 -9.39
C THR A 271 34.99 40.27 -8.39
N MET A 272 35.07 39.87 -7.12
CA MET A 272 34.40 40.52 -6.00
C MET A 272 35.42 41.16 -5.02
N GLY A 273 36.68 41.33 -5.44
CA GLY A 273 37.79 41.72 -4.58
C GLY A 273 38.58 40.55 -3.97
N CYS A 274 38.37 39.32 -4.47
CA CYS A 274 39.18 38.14 -4.15
C CYS A 274 39.77 37.54 -5.43
N GLN A 275 40.70 36.58 -5.31
CA GLN A 275 41.36 35.91 -6.45
C GLN A 275 40.46 34.91 -7.21
N HIS A 276 39.19 34.75 -6.82
CA HIS A 276 38.26 33.82 -7.45
C HIS A 276 37.45 34.47 -8.56
N VAL A 277 37.25 33.73 -9.66
CA VAL A 277 36.51 34.19 -10.85
C VAL A 277 35.06 33.69 -10.80
N PHE A 278 34.12 34.53 -11.21
CA PHE A 278 32.70 34.24 -11.29
C PHE A 278 32.11 34.67 -12.64
N CYS A 279 31.03 34.03 -13.10
CA CYS A 279 30.21 34.59 -14.18
C CYS A 279 29.49 35.85 -13.69
N TYR A 280 29.33 36.85 -14.55
CA TYR A 280 28.54 38.04 -14.22
C TYR A 280 27.16 37.69 -13.67
N TYR A 281 26.41 36.84 -14.37
CA TYR A 281 25.05 36.46 -13.98
C TYR A 281 24.99 35.71 -12.66
N CYS A 282 25.92 34.78 -12.42
CA CYS A 282 26.01 34.04 -11.16
C CYS A 282 26.31 34.98 -9.98
N LEU A 283 27.20 35.95 -10.19
CA LEU A 283 27.59 36.90 -9.17
C LEU A 283 26.46 37.90 -8.87
N LYS A 284 25.84 38.43 -9.91
CA LYS A 284 24.77 39.42 -9.82
C LYS A 284 23.50 38.82 -9.21
N SER A 285 23.10 37.61 -9.60
CA SER A 285 21.94 36.92 -9.02
C SER A 285 22.14 36.61 -7.52
N SER A 286 23.34 36.18 -7.16
CA SER A 286 23.69 35.90 -5.76
C SER A 286 23.70 37.17 -4.90
N PHE A 287 24.17 38.29 -5.45
CA PHE A 287 24.12 39.60 -4.79
C PHE A 287 22.70 40.15 -4.63
N LEU A 288 21.84 39.96 -5.65
CA LEU A 288 20.43 40.39 -5.57
C LEU A 288 19.64 39.56 -4.54
N PHE A 289 20.00 38.30 -4.34
CA PHE A 289 19.37 37.43 -3.37
C PHE A 289 19.89 37.67 -1.94
N ASP A 290 21.16 38.03 -1.78
CA ASP A 290 21.80 38.26 -0.48
C ASP A 290 22.76 39.44 -0.54
N MET A 291 22.37 40.56 0.09
CA MET A 291 23.19 41.77 0.19
C MET A 291 24.52 41.55 0.93
N SER A 292 24.63 40.45 1.68
CA SER A 292 25.81 40.05 2.46
C SER A 292 26.51 38.81 1.90
N PHE A 293 26.35 38.55 0.60
CA PHE A 293 26.99 37.41 -0.05
C PHE A 293 28.51 37.37 0.21
N ALA A 294 29.00 36.20 0.59
CA ALA A 294 30.41 35.93 0.83
C ALA A 294 30.90 34.88 -0.16
N CYS A 295 32.14 35.02 -0.63
CA CYS A 295 32.74 34.04 -1.53
C CYS A 295 32.73 32.63 -0.89
N PRO A 296 32.22 31.59 -1.59
CA PRO A 296 32.15 30.24 -1.03
C PRO A 296 33.52 29.56 -0.84
N LYS A 297 34.60 30.12 -1.41
CA LYS A 297 35.96 29.57 -1.32
C LYS A 297 36.82 30.24 -0.26
N CYS A 298 36.73 31.57 -0.11
CA CYS A 298 37.56 32.34 0.83
C CYS A 298 36.78 33.13 1.89
N GLY A 299 35.44 33.16 1.85
CA GLY A 299 34.62 33.86 2.84
C GLY A 299 34.67 35.39 2.78
N THR A 300 35.38 35.99 1.81
CA THR A 300 35.44 37.45 1.63
C THR A 300 34.07 38.00 1.22
N LYS A 301 33.60 39.06 1.89
CA LYS A 301 32.33 39.74 1.60
C LYS A 301 32.46 40.67 0.39
N VAL A 302 31.34 40.89 -0.31
CA VAL A 302 31.28 41.79 -1.46
C VAL A 302 31.66 43.21 -1.07
N HIS A 303 32.75 43.76 -1.65
CA HIS A 303 33.07 45.19 -1.56
C HIS A 303 32.74 45.95 -2.85
N SER A 304 32.95 45.35 -4.03
CA SER A 304 32.57 45.92 -5.33
C SER A 304 32.60 44.84 -6.43
N LEU A 305 31.62 44.84 -7.33
CA LEU A 305 31.67 44.02 -8.55
C LEU A 305 32.63 44.68 -9.53
N GLN A 306 33.72 44.00 -9.88
CA GLN A 306 34.66 44.48 -10.90
C GLN A 306 34.76 43.47 -12.04
N PRO A 307 34.65 43.90 -13.30
CA PRO A 307 34.99 43.05 -14.43
C PRO A 307 36.45 42.64 -14.31
N LEU A 308 36.75 41.37 -14.52
CA LEU A 308 38.13 40.90 -14.58
C LEU A 308 38.75 41.56 -15.82
N LYS A 309 39.57 42.60 -15.63
CA LYS A 309 40.33 43.22 -16.72
C LYS A 309 41.30 42.17 -17.26
N SER A 310 40.99 41.61 -18.41
CA SER A 310 41.87 40.68 -19.12
C SER A 310 43.10 41.43 -19.62
N GLY A 311 44.13 41.51 -18.78
CA GLY A 311 45.49 41.71 -19.28
C GLY A 311 46.05 40.34 -19.60
N LEU A 312 45.91 39.88 -20.84
CA LEU A 312 46.70 38.81 -21.45
C LEU A 312 46.32 38.76 -22.93
N GLU A 313 47.27 39.18 -23.76
CA GLU A 313 47.32 38.94 -25.19
C GLU A 313 46.94 37.49 -25.48
N MET A 314 46.11 37.30 -26.49
CA MET A 314 45.93 35.98 -27.08
C MET A 314 47.25 35.63 -27.78
N SER A 315 48.17 34.97 -27.08
CA SER A 315 49.23 34.22 -27.76
C SER A 315 48.54 33.11 -28.55
N GLU A 316 48.35 33.39 -29.84
CA GLU A 316 47.81 32.49 -30.84
C GLU A 316 48.43 31.10 -30.68
N VAL A 317 47.57 30.10 -30.55
CA VAL A 317 47.94 28.69 -30.71
C VAL A 317 48.23 28.50 -32.19
N ASN A 318 49.47 28.77 -32.58
CA ASN A 318 50.01 28.40 -33.87
C ASN A 318 51.14 27.41 -33.63
N THR A 319 50.82 26.11 -33.53
CA THR A 319 51.78 25.02 -33.71
C THR A 319 51.06 23.77 -34.19
N LEU A 320 51.22 23.52 -35.50
CA LEU A 320 51.34 22.24 -36.23
C LEU A 320 50.28 21.16 -36.01
#